data_AF-A0A662DZB6-F1
#
_entry.id   AF-A0A662DZB6-F1
#
_cell.length_a   1.000
_cell.length_b   1.000
_cell.length_c   1.000
_cell.angle_alpha   90.00
_cell.angle_beta   90.00
_cell.angle_gamma   90.00
#
_symmetry.space_group_name_H-M   'P 1'
#
loop_
_entity.id
_entity.type
_entity.pdbx_description
1 polymer ?
#
loop_
_entity_poly.entity_id
_entity_poly.type
_entity_poly.pdbx_seq_one_letter_code
_entity_poly.pdbx_strand_id
1 'polypeptide(L)'
;NGGFTAINFGKTSPLVYEKLTSDNPIDLTRYQVAGCYMGRAGLINSGGASGKNDFAQAVRTALVNKRAGGMGLILGRKAFQKPMDEGVRIIDAVQDVFKDKDVTIA
;
A
#
# COMPACT_ATOMS: atom_id res chain seq x y z
N ASN A 1 4.38 11.44 4.06
CA ASN A 1 3.39 11.69 5.14
C ASN A 1 3.02 13.18 5.13
N GLY A 2 1.87 13.59 5.69
CA GLY A 2 1.50 15.02 5.81
C GLY A 2 0.74 15.64 4.63
N GLY A 3 0.15 14.83 3.75
CA GLY A 3 -0.56 15.35 2.57
C GLY A 3 -1.72 16.30 2.91
N PHE A 4 -2.50 15.99 3.96
CA PHE A 4 -3.64 16.84 4.36
C PHE A 4 -3.19 18.22 4.85
N THR A 5 -2.10 18.31 5.63
CA THR A 5 -1.58 19.59 6.14
C THR A 5 -0.89 20.39 5.05
N ALA A 6 -0.16 19.73 4.15
CA ALA A 6 0.57 20.40 3.06
C ALA A 6 -0.36 20.93 1.95
N ILE A 7 -1.40 20.18 1.58
CA ILE A 7 -2.31 20.52 0.48
C ILE A 7 -3.48 21.38 1.00
N ASN A 8 -3.75 21.38 2.31
CA ASN A 8 -4.90 22.01 2.94
C ASN A 8 -6.24 21.58 2.30
N PHE A 9 -6.33 20.31 1.92
CA PHE A 9 -7.50 19.71 1.28
C PHE A 9 -8.15 18.68 2.20
N GLY A 10 -9.43 18.89 2.51
CA GLY A 10 -10.20 18.02 3.40
C GLY A 10 -10.08 18.36 4.89
N LYS A 11 -10.75 17.57 5.74
CA LYS A 11 -10.68 17.72 7.20
C LYS A 11 -9.68 16.72 7.78
N THR A 12 -8.79 17.20 8.63
CA THR A 12 -7.85 16.37 9.37
C THR A 12 -7.66 16.93 10.78
N SER A 13 -7.27 16.08 11.72
CA SER A 13 -6.92 16.48 13.08
C SER A 13 -5.40 16.36 13.26
N PRO A 14 -4.72 17.27 13.98
CA PRO A 14 -3.30 17.12 14.31
C PRO A 14 -2.97 15.77 14.98
N LEU A 15 -3.93 15.22 15.73
CA LEU A 15 -3.83 13.92 16.40
C LEU A 15 -3.49 12.76 15.45
N VAL A 16 -3.91 12.85 14.17
CA VAL A 16 -3.58 11.83 13.16
C VAL A 16 -2.08 11.63 13.07
N TYR A 17 -1.32 12.72 13.04
CA TYR A 17 0.13 12.70 12.85
C TYR A 17 0.90 12.66 14.18
N GLU A 18 0.33 13.18 15.27
CA GLU A 18 1.01 13.26 16.57
C GLU A 18 0.83 12.01 17.45
N LYS A 19 -0.32 11.32 17.35
CA LYS A 19 -0.70 10.29 18.33
C LYS A 19 -1.32 9.02 17.74
N LEU A 20 -2.06 9.14 16.64
CA LEU A 20 -2.86 8.04 16.10
C LEU A 20 -2.14 7.21 15.02
N THR A 21 -0.93 7.61 14.65
CA THR A 21 -0.07 6.88 13.71
C THR A 21 1.39 7.05 14.09
N SER A 22 2.29 6.40 13.35
CA SER A 22 3.73 6.55 13.49
C SER A 22 4.37 6.75 12.11
N ASP A 23 5.69 6.96 12.06
CA ASP A 23 6.41 6.98 10.79
C ASP A 23 6.57 5.59 10.15
N ASN A 24 6.15 4.53 10.83
CA ASN A 24 6.14 3.19 10.25
C ASN A 24 5.10 3.12 9.11
N PRO A 25 5.51 2.72 7.89
CA PRO A 25 4.60 2.65 6.75
C PRO A 25 3.39 1.74 6.97
N ILE A 26 3.52 0.68 7.79
CA ILE A 26 2.40 -0.22 8.11
C ILE A 26 1.34 0.53 8.93
N ASP A 27 1.74 1.31 9.92
CA ASP A 27 0.81 2.09 10.77
C ASP A 27 0.11 3.18 9.95
N LEU A 28 0.85 3.84 9.05
CA LEU A 28 0.29 4.83 8.13
C LEU A 28 -0.77 4.21 7.20
N THR A 29 -0.50 3.03 6.63
CA THR A 29 -1.48 2.32 5.79
C THR A 29 -2.64 1.78 6.62
N ARG A 30 -2.40 1.34 7.86
CA ARG A 30 -3.46 0.88 8.76
C ARG A 30 -4.45 1.99 9.10
N TYR A 31 -3.98 3.23 9.21
CA TYR A 31 -4.87 4.37 9.39
C TYR A 31 -5.85 4.53 8.20
N GLN A 32 -5.45 4.15 6.98
CA GLN A 32 -6.35 4.10 5.83
C GLN A 32 -7.38 2.97 5.96
N VAL A 33 -6.95 1.79 6.42
CA VAL A 33 -7.85 0.65 6.70
C VAL A 33 -8.92 1.03 7.73
N ALA A 34 -8.57 1.84 8.74
CA ALA A 34 -9.54 2.36 9.69
C ALA A 34 -10.66 3.17 9.02
N GLY A 35 -10.31 3.97 7.99
CA GLY A 35 -11.26 4.68 7.13
C GLY A 35 -12.18 3.76 6.32
N CYS A 36 -11.79 2.50 6.13
CA CYS A 36 -12.61 1.47 5.49
C CYS A 36 -13.45 0.67 6.50
N TYR A 37 -13.99 1.35 7.52
CA TYR A 37 -14.76 0.75 8.63
C TYR A 37 -13.97 -0.37 9.31
N MET A 38 -12.72 -0.09 9.66
CA MET A 38 -11.81 -1.07 10.27
C MET A 38 -11.62 -2.33 9.41
N GLY A 39 -11.57 -2.16 8.08
CA GLY A 39 -11.39 -3.25 7.13
C GLY A 39 -12.66 -4.01 6.75
N ARG A 40 -13.84 -3.62 7.25
CA ARG A 40 -15.11 -4.21 6.79
C ARG A 40 -15.35 -3.96 5.30
N ALA A 41 -14.95 -2.79 4.80
CA ALA A 41 -14.79 -2.56 3.37
C ALA A 41 -13.34 -2.85 2.99
N GLY A 42 -13.12 -3.65 1.95
CA GLY A 42 -11.77 -4.03 1.54
C GLY A 42 -10.96 -2.85 1.01
N LEU A 43 -9.80 -2.60 1.60
CA LEU A 43 -8.85 -1.60 1.08
C LEU A 43 -7.96 -2.23 0.00
N ILE A 44 -8.02 -1.69 -1.20
CA ILE A 44 -7.05 -1.96 -2.28
C ILE A 44 -6.26 -0.68 -2.57
N ASN A 45 -4.94 -0.77 -2.52
CA ASN A 45 -4.07 0.40 -2.69
C ASN A 45 -3.42 0.43 -4.08
N SER A 46 -2.97 1.61 -4.50
CA SER A 46 -2.19 1.73 -5.74
C SER A 46 -0.76 1.25 -5.55
N GLY A 47 -0.22 0.53 -6.54
CA GLY A 47 1.21 0.22 -6.62
C GLY A 47 2.10 1.43 -6.93
N GLY A 48 1.53 2.60 -7.20
CA GLY A 48 2.26 3.85 -7.43
C GLY A 48 2.83 3.99 -8.85
N ALA A 49 3.64 5.03 -9.03
CA ALA A 49 4.26 5.35 -10.33
C ALA A 49 5.35 4.34 -10.72
N SER A 50 5.57 4.17 -12.02
CA SER A 50 6.64 3.35 -12.60
C SER A 50 8.00 4.08 -12.52
N GLY A 51 9.10 3.34 -12.42
CA GLY A 51 10.44 3.90 -12.20
C GLY A 51 11.57 2.90 -12.43
N LYS A 52 12.70 3.10 -11.74
CA LYS A 52 13.91 2.28 -11.93
C LYS A 52 13.86 0.93 -11.21
N ASN A 53 13.10 0.82 -10.12
CA ASN A 53 13.11 -0.37 -9.25
C ASN A 53 11.69 -0.88 -8.97
N ASP A 54 10.93 -1.09 -10.05
CA ASP A 54 9.51 -1.37 -9.97
C ASP A 54 9.18 -2.68 -9.29
N PHE A 55 9.97 -3.73 -9.51
CA PHE A 55 9.79 -5.02 -8.86
C PHE A 55 9.87 -4.92 -7.33
N ALA A 56 10.98 -4.43 -6.79
CA ALA A 56 11.16 -4.34 -5.34
C ALA A 56 10.17 -3.37 -4.69
N GLN A 57 9.84 -2.27 -5.38
CA GLN A 57 8.84 -1.32 -4.89
C GLN A 57 7.42 -1.90 -4.87
N ALA A 58 7.03 -2.68 -5.89
CA ALA A 58 5.73 -3.35 -5.92
C ALA A 58 5.61 -4.35 -4.76
N VAL A 59 6.63 -5.19 -4.57
CA VAL A 59 6.68 -6.18 -3.48
C VAL A 59 6.64 -5.49 -2.12
N ARG A 60 7.46 -4.44 -1.90
CA ARG A 60 7.45 -3.68 -0.64
C ARG A 60 6.08 -3.05 -0.37
N THR A 61 5.43 -2.49 -1.40
CA THR A 61 4.10 -1.88 -1.26
C THR A 61 3.04 -2.93 -0.94
N ALA A 62 3.09 -4.10 -1.59
CA ALA A 62 2.21 -5.22 -1.29
C ALA A 62 2.39 -5.70 0.16
N LEU A 63 3.64 -5.85 0.62
CA LEU A 63 3.96 -6.24 1.99
C LEU A 63 3.38 -5.24 3.00
N VAL A 64 3.66 -3.95 2.84
CA VAL A 64 3.12 -2.91 3.72
C VAL A 64 1.59 -2.95 3.73
N ASN A 65 0.95 -3.05 2.57
CA ASN A 65 -0.51 -3.05 2.48
C ASN A 65 -1.13 -4.28 3.15
N LYS A 66 -0.61 -5.48 2.87
CA LYS A 66 -1.09 -6.71 3.50
C LYS A 66 -0.88 -6.69 5.01
N ARG A 67 0.34 -6.36 5.45
CA ARG A 67 0.69 -6.26 6.88
C ARG A 67 -0.23 -5.28 7.61
N ALA A 68 -0.67 -4.21 6.96
CA ALA A 68 -1.59 -3.22 7.54
C ALA A 68 -3.05 -3.71 7.66
N GLY A 69 -3.44 -4.75 6.91
CA GLY A 69 -4.82 -5.26 6.82
C GLY A 69 -5.52 -4.96 5.49
N GLY A 70 -4.80 -4.47 4.47
CA GLY A 70 -5.31 -4.29 3.11
C GLY A 70 -5.46 -5.63 2.38
N MET A 71 -6.34 -5.66 1.37
CA MET A 71 -6.77 -6.90 0.70
C MET A 71 -6.19 -7.09 -0.70
N GLY A 72 -5.52 -6.09 -1.27
CA GLY A 72 -4.95 -6.19 -2.60
C GLY A 72 -4.19 -4.95 -3.04
N LEU A 73 -3.45 -5.08 -4.15
CA LEU A 73 -2.69 -4.00 -4.75
C LEU A 73 -3.03 -3.85 -6.24
N ILE A 74 -3.33 -2.63 -6.66
CA ILE A 74 -3.63 -2.30 -8.05
C ILE A 74 -2.31 -1.98 -8.76
N LEU A 75 -1.99 -2.77 -9.79
CA LEU A 75 -0.83 -2.53 -10.66
C LEU A 75 -1.30 -2.01 -12.02
N GLY A 76 -0.72 -0.89 -12.44
CA GLY A 76 -0.88 -0.33 -13.78
C GLY A 76 0.47 -0.22 -14.46
N ARG A 77 0.90 1.03 -14.70
CA ARG A 77 2.19 1.35 -15.36
C ARG A 77 3.40 0.56 -14.84
N LYS A 78 3.43 0.26 -13.54
CA LYS A 78 4.52 -0.50 -12.90
C LYS A 78 4.71 -1.91 -13.46
N ALA A 79 3.65 -2.56 -13.93
CA ALA A 79 3.69 -3.87 -14.57
C ALA A 79 3.54 -3.77 -16.10
N PHE A 80 2.59 -2.97 -16.59
CA PHE A 80 2.21 -2.94 -18.00
C PHE A 80 3.12 -2.09 -18.92
N GLN A 81 4.06 -1.31 -18.37
CA GLN A 81 5.08 -0.59 -19.16
C GLN A 81 6.44 -1.31 -19.16
N LYS A 82 6.47 -2.58 -18.75
CA LYS A 82 7.66 -3.42 -18.77
C LYS A 82 7.60 -4.41 -19.94
N PRO A 83 8.74 -5.00 -20.33
CA PRO A 83 8.72 -6.24 -21.09
C PRO A 83 7.74 -7.25 -20.48
N MET A 84 7.08 -8.04 -21.33
CA MET A 84 5.97 -8.91 -20.90
C MET A 84 6.37 -9.83 -19.73
N ASP A 85 7.52 -10.47 -19.85
CA ASP A 85 8.09 -11.36 -18.85
C ASP A 85 8.36 -10.64 -17.52
N GLU A 86 8.93 -9.43 -17.56
CA GLU A 86 9.14 -8.60 -16.37
C GLU A 86 7.82 -8.17 -15.73
N GLY A 87 6.84 -7.74 -16.53
CA GLY A 87 5.53 -7.30 -16.06
C GLY A 87 4.76 -8.43 -15.37
N VAL A 88 4.75 -9.63 -15.98
CA VAL A 88 4.19 -10.85 -15.39
C VAL A 88 4.88 -11.17 -14.07
N ARG A 89 6.22 -11.14 -14.03
CA ARG A 89 6.99 -11.41 -12.80
C ARG A 89 6.63 -10.45 -11.65
N ILE A 90 6.37 -9.18 -11.95
CA ILE A 90 5.93 -8.20 -10.94
C ILE A 90 4.54 -8.56 -10.40
N ILE A 91 3.61 -8.92 -11.28
CA ILE A 91 2.25 -9.31 -10.91
C ILE A 91 2.28 -10.56 -10.02
N ASP A 92 3.01 -11.59 -10.44
CA ASP A 92 3.13 -12.84 -9.69
C ASP A 92 3.73 -12.62 -8.31
N ALA A 93 4.82 -11.85 -8.21
CA ALA A 93 5.45 -11.56 -6.92
C ALA A 93 4.52 -10.80 -5.96
N VAL A 94 3.67 -9.90 -6.47
CA VAL A 94 2.63 -9.25 -5.64
C VAL A 94 1.57 -10.25 -5.20
N GLN A 95 1.12 -11.14 -6.09
CA GLN A 95 0.17 -12.19 -5.71
C GLN A 95 0.75 -13.13 -4.65
N ASP A 96 2.02 -13.49 -4.77
CA ASP A 96 2.72 -14.35 -3.81
C ASP A 96 2.71 -13.72 -2.42
N VAL A 97 2.98 -12.41 -2.30
CA VAL A 97 2.84 -11.70 -1.03
C VAL A 97 1.45 -11.86 -0.43
N PHE A 98 0.38 -11.77 -1.22
CA PHE A 98 -1.00 -11.95 -0.72
C PHE A 98 -1.36 -13.40 -0.40
N LYS A 99 -0.79 -14.37 -1.12
CA LYS A 99 -1.01 -15.81 -0.88
C LYS A 99 -0.16 -16.38 0.26
N ASP A 100 0.98 -15.76 0.57
CA ASP A 100 1.92 -16.21 1.59
C ASP A 100 1.32 -16.08 3.01
N LYS A 101 1.17 -17.20 3.70
CA LYS A 101 0.56 -17.25 5.04
C LYS A 101 1.48 -16.69 6.13
N ASP A 102 2.78 -16.60 5.89
CA ASP A 102 3.75 -16.07 6.83
C ASP A 102 3.73 -14.54 6.89
N VAL A 103 3.24 -13.89 5.83
CA VAL A 103 2.96 -12.44 5.83
C VAL A 103 1.65 -12.16 6.56
N THR A 104 1.71 -12.14 7.89
CA THR A 104 0.55 -11.86 8.77
C THR A 104 0.22 -10.37 8.88
N ILE A 105 -0.91 -10.03 9.48
CA ILE A 105 -1.22 -8.66 9.90
C ILE A 105 -0.32 -8.30 11.08
N ALA A 106 0.25 -7.08 11.11
CA ALA A 106 1.13 -6.58 12.18
C ALA A 106 0.40 -6.04 13.40
#